data_AF-A0A7S0IN93-F1
#
_entry.id   AF-A0A7S0IN93-F1
#
_cell.length_a   1.000
_cell.length_b   1.000
_cell.length_c   1.000
_cell.angle_alpha   90.00
_cell.angle_beta   90.00
_cell.angle_gamma   90.00
#
_symmetry.space_group_name_H-M   'P 1'
#
loop_
_entity.id
_entity.type
_entity.pdbx_description
1 polymer ?
#
loop_
_entity_poly.entity_id
_entity_poly.type
_entity_poly.pdbx_seq_one_letter_code
_entity_poly.pdbx_strand_id
1 'polypeptide(L)'
;KDQQGPRLSLIAGRLLRRGFLVAPIGALTVQRSIVPLLATVMTWRSLFCWAGCATLVIAYAAAVSGHLYSLIEEVPSFGAALNRRTGKRSVEWVMYGRLHAHYLGEGAAVATVLCVGGTALICLERAAEANAPRLVLLSAMLA
;
A
#
# COMPACT_ATOMS: atom_id res chain seq x y z
N LYS A 1 -22.11 2.99 87.16
CA LYS A 1 -23.26 3.69 86.56
C LYS A 1 -22.86 4.08 85.15
N ASP A 2 -23.53 3.42 84.20
CA ASP A 2 -23.87 3.88 82.85
C ASP A 2 -22.70 4.15 81.88
N GLN A 3 -22.35 3.24 80.97
CA GLN A 3 -23.04 2.78 79.74
C GLN A 3 -23.35 3.88 78.71
N GLN A 4 -23.06 3.54 77.44
CA GLN A 4 -23.32 4.22 76.15
C GLN A 4 -22.19 5.14 75.67
N GLY A 5 -21.46 4.88 74.58
CA GLY A 5 -21.54 3.87 73.53
C GLY A 5 -20.84 4.43 72.27
N PRO A 6 -19.82 3.75 71.70
CA PRO A 6 -19.20 4.18 70.45
C PRO A 6 -20.06 3.69 69.28
N ARG A 7 -20.95 4.55 68.76
CA ARG A 7 -21.89 4.21 67.66
C ARG A 7 -21.81 5.15 66.45
N LEU A 8 -20.68 5.82 66.22
CA LEU A 8 -20.49 6.67 65.03
C LEU A 8 -19.42 6.18 64.05
N SER A 9 -18.49 5.31 64.46
CA SER A 9 -17.46 4.77 63.55
C SER A 9 -17.93 3.59 62.70
N LEU A 10 -19.02 2.92 63.09
CA LEU A 10 -19.49 1.69 62.42
C LEU A 10 -20.48 1.92 61.28
N ILE A 11 -21.02 3.15 61.15
CA ILE A 11 -21.95 3.53 60.06
C ILE A 11 -21.18 4.09 58.86
N ALA A 12 -20.04 4.75 59.09
CA ALA A 12 -19.16 5.25 58.02
C ALA A 12 -18.52 4.11 57.19
N GLY A 13 -18.24 2.96 57.81
CA GLY A 13 -17.63 1.80 57.14
C GLY A 13 -18.56 0.96 56.27
N ARG A 14 -19.89 1.13 56.37
CA ARG A 14 -20.88 0.35 55.57
C ARG A 14 -21.44 1.09 54.36
N LEU A 15 -21.30 2.42 54.29
CA LEU A 15 -21.69 3.21 53.13
C LEU A 15 -20.61 3.23 52.04
N LEU A 16 -19.34 3.01 52.40
CA LEU A 16 -18.22 2.90 51.45
C LEU A 16 -18.11 1.55 50.72
N ARG A 17 -18.93 0.54 51.09
CA ARG A 17 -18.96 -0.77 50.41
C ARG A 17 -20.03 -0.90 49.31
N ARG A 18 -20.85 0.12 49.09
CA ARG A 18 -21.96 0.08 48.12
C ARG A 18 -21.97 1.22 47.09
N GLY A 19 -21.02 2.15 47.15
CA GLY A 19 -20.90 3.23 46.18
C GLY A 19 -19.65 3.05 45.33
N PHE A 20 -19.81 3.10 44.01
CA PHE A 20 -18.76 3.22 43.00
C PHE A 20 -18.05 1.93 42.54
N LEU A 21 -18.86 0.94 42.18
CA LEU A 21 -18.56 0.09 41.02
C LEU A 21 -19.56 0.41 39.90
N VAL A 22 -19.73 1.70 39.61
CA VAL A 22 -20.22 2.13 38.30
C VAL A 22 -18.98 2.25 37.44
N ALA A 23 -18.53 1.12 36.88
CA ALA A 23 -17.73 1.18 35.68
C ALA A 23 -18.47 2.12 34.71
N PRO A 24 -17.81 3.09 34.07
CA PRO A 24 -18.50 3.98 33.15
C PRO A 24 -18.98 3.14 31.97
N ILE A 25 -20.23 2.67 32.06
CA ILE A 25 -20.92 1.95 30.97
C ILE A 25 -20.93 2.85 29.72
N GLY A 26 -20.92 4.19 29.92
CA GLY A 26 -20.72 5.17 28.85
C GLY A 26 -19.33 5.21 28.21
N ALA A 27 -18.24 4.93 28.94
CA ALA A 27 -16.90 4.91 28.35
C ALA A 27 -16.65 3.63 27.54
N LEU A 28 -17.18 2.50 28.00
CA LEU A 28 -17.11 1.22 27.27
C LEU A 28 -17.97 1.20 26.00
N THR A 29 -19.10 1.91 25.97
CA THR A 29 -19.93 2.03 24.76
C THR A 29 -19.37 3.06 23.77
N VAL A 30 -18.83 4.19 24.24
CA VAL A 30 -18.15 5.19 23.39
C VAL A 30 -16.87 4.62 22.78
N GLN A 31 -16.08 3.88 23.55
CA GLN A 31 -14.85 3.23 23.06
C GLN A 31 -15.16 2.10 22.05
N ARG A 32 -16.30 1.40 22.17
CA ARG A 32 -16.76 0.44 21.15
C ARG A 32 -17.22 1.08 19.84
N SER A 33 -17.65 2.35 19.85
CA SER A 33 -18.15 3.05 18.65
C SER A 33 -17.05 3.81 17.89
N ILE A 34 -16.01 4.27 18.58
CA ILE A 34 -14.90 5.04 17.96
C ILE A 34 -13.89 4.14 17.23
N VAL A 35 -13.62 2.95 17.77
CA VAL A 35 -12.69 1.97 17.17
C VAL A 35 -13.06 1.54 15.74
N PRO A 36 -14.32 1.16 15.43
CA PRO A 36 -14.68 0.79 14.05
C PRO A 36 -14.62 1.99 13.09
N LEU A 37 -14.84 3.21 13.60
CA LEU A 37 -14.84 4.44 12.81
C LEU A 37 -13.41 4.89 12.45
N LEU A 38 -12.47 4.76 13.39
CA LEU A 38 -11.04 4.96 13.12
C LEU A 38 -10.47 3.89 12.18
N ALA A 39 -10.89 2.62 12.35
CA ALA A 39 -10.47 1.53 11.48
C ALA A 39 -11.01 1.69 10.04
N THR A 40 -12.22 2.22 9.87
CA THR A 40 -12.75 2.59 8.55
C THR A 40 -11.99 3.78 7.96
N VAL A 41 -11.76 4.86 8.70
CA VAL A 41 -10.97 6.00 8.18
C VAL A 41 -9.55 5.59 7.78
N MET A 42 -8.90 4.72 8.56
CA MET A 42 -7.56 4.19 8.23
C MET A 42 -7.56 3.30 6.98
N THR A 43 -8.56 2.43 6.81
CA THR A 43 -8.68 1.58 5.62
C THR A 43 -8.99 2.40 4.36
N TRP A 44 -9.86 3.40 4.46
CA TRP A 44 -10.15 4.34 3.37
C TRP A 44 -8.91 5.14 2.95
N ARG A 45 -8.11 5.63 3.92
CA ARG A 45 -6.87 6.35 3.61
C ARG A 45 -5.84 5.46 2.91
N SER A 46 -5.74 4.19 3.32
CA SER A 46 -4.88 3.21 2.67
C SER A 46 -5.34 2.93 1.23
N LEU A 47 -6.64 2.71 1.02
CA LEU A 47 -7.21 2.45 -0.30
C LEU A 47 -6.98 3.61 -1.27
N PHE A 48 -7.17 4.86 -0.82
CA PHE A 48 -6.90 6.04 -1.65
C PHE A 48 -5.41 6.19 -2.01
N CYS A 49 -4.50 5.86 -1.08
CA CYS A 49 -3.08 5.91 -1.35
C CYS A 49 -2.66 4.85 -2.37
N TRP A 50 -3.14 3.61 -2.21
CA TRP A 50 -2.89 2.52 -3.18
C TRP A 50 -3.47 2.82 -4.55
N ALA A 51 -4.70 3.33 -4.61
CA ALA A 51 -5.33 3.76 -5.86
C ALA A 51 -4.54 4.89 -6.54
N GLY A 52 -4.07 5.87 -5.76
CA GLY A 52 -3.23 6.97 -6.27
C GLY A 52 -1.88 6.49 -6.80
N CYS A 53 -1.22 5.56 -6.13
CA CYS A 53 0.02 4.96 -6.62
C CYS A 53 -0.23 4.16 -7.91
N ALA A 54 -1.32 3.39 -7.96
CA ALA A 54 -1.66 2.61 -9.15
C ALA A 54 -1.95 3.51 -10.36
N THR A 55 -2.70 4.60 -10.19
CA THR A 55 -2.97 5.55 -11.29
C THR A 55 -1.70 6.23 -11.77
N LEU A 56 -0.76 6.58 -10.88
CA LEU A 56 0.54 7.12 -11.28
C LEU A 56 1.37 6.12 -12.08
N VAL A 57 1.40 4.85 -11.67
CA VAL A 57 2.12 3.80 -12.42
C VAL A 57 1.49 3.58 -13.80
N ILE A 58 0.16 3.57 -13.89
CA ILE A 58 -0.56 3.45 -15.16
C ILE A 58 -0.29 4.66 -16.06
N ALA A 59 -0.32 5.87 -15.53
CA ALA A 59 -0.02 7.09 -16.27
C ALA A 59 1.43 7.09 -16.79
N TYR A 60 2.38 6.64 -15.96
CA TYR A 60 3.77 6.46 -16.35
C TYR A 60 3.91 5.44 -17.47
N ALA A 61 3.27 4.27 -17.36
CA ALA A 61 3.27 3.24 -18.40
C ALA A 61 2.72 3.79 -19.73
N ALA A 62 1.59 4.51 -19.68
CA ALA A 62 0.98 5.11 -20.86
C ALA A 62 1.90 6.14 -21.53
N ALA A 63 2.54 7.01 -20.74
CA ALA A 63 3.46 8.02 -21.25
C ALA A 63 4.71 7.40 -21.91
N VAL A 64 5.31 6.40 -21.28
CA VAL A 64 6.53 5.75 -21.79
C VAL A 64 6.26 4.82 -22.96
N SER A 65 5.08 4.19 -23.02
CA SER A 65 4.73 3.24 -24.09
C SER A 65 4.62 3.85 -25.49
N GLY A 66 4.63 5.17 -25.61
CA GLY A 66 4.45 5.85 -26.90
C GLY A 66 2.99 5.94 -27.35
N HIS A 67 2.01 5.62 -26.50
CA HIS A 67 0.58 5.74 -26.83
C HIS A 67 0.19 7.18 -27.24
N LEU A 68 0.82 8.19 -26.65
CA LEU A 68 0.63 9.59 -27.04
C LEU A 68 1.14 9.88 -28.45
N TYR A 69 2.25 9.25 -28.86
CA TYR A 69 2.76 9.37 -30.23
C TYR A 69 1.80 8.74 -31.23
N SER A 70 1.16 7.62 -30.86
CA SER A 70 0.14 6.97 -31.69
C SER A 70 -1.08 7.85 -32.01
N LEU A 71 -1.38 8.84 -31.16
CA LEU A 71 -2.49 9.77 -31.39
C LEU A 71 -2.15 10.87 -32.39
N ILE A 72 -0.85 11.18 -32.53
CA ILE A 72 -0.35 12.27 -33.38
C ILE A 72 0.06 11.71 -34.74
N GLU A 73 0.77 10.59 -34.75
CA GLU A 73 1.20 9.87 -35.96
C GLU A 73 0.69 8.43 -35.90
N GLU A 74 0.15 7.92 -37.01
CA GLU A 74 -0.22 6.51 -37.12
C GLU A 74 1.06 5.65 -37.18
N VAL A 75 1.52 5.22 -36.02
CA VAL A 75 2.68 4.34 -35.87
C VAL A 75 2.24 2.88 -36.06
N PRO A 76 2.93 2.08 -36.89
CA PRO A 76 2.62 0.67 -37.03
C PRO A 76 2.82 -0.09 -35.72
N SER A 77 1.95 -1.08 -35.46
CA SER A 77 2.05 -1.91 -34.25
C SER A 77 3.29 -2.82 -34.27
N PHE A 78 3.62 -3.36 -35.45
CA PHE A 78 4.77 -4.24 -35.69
C PHE A 78 5.36 -4.00 -37.08
N GLY A 79 6.66 -4.22 -37.22
CA GLY A 79 7.34 -4.24 -38.51
C GLY A 79 7.16 -5.57 -39.25
N ALA A 80 7.43 -5.55 -40.55
CA ALA A 80 7.52 -6.75 -41.37
C ALA A 80 8.76 -6.68 -42.27
N ALA A 81 9.75 -7.51 -41.98
CA ALA A 81 10.95 -7.63 -42.79
C ALA A 81 10.82 -8.82 -43.74
N LEU A 82 11.15 -8.64 -45.01
CA LEU A 82 11.23 -9.74 -45.96
C LEU A 82 12.57 -10.46 -45.78
N ASN A 83 12.53 -11.73 -45.42
CA ASN A 83 13.74 -12.52 -45.35
C ASN A 83 14.23 -12.83 -46.77
N ARG A 84 15.36 -12.21 -47.18
CA ARG A 84 15.93 -12.35 -48.52
C ARG A 84 16.24 -13.80 -48.93
N ARG A 85 16.49 -14.70 -47.98
CA ARG A 85 16.80 -16.12 -48.29
C ARG A 85 15.57 -16.98 -48.50
N THR A 86 14.46 -16.69 -47.81
CA THR A 86 13.27 -17.56 -47.81
C THR A 86 12.06 -16.94 -48.48
N GLY A 87 12.11 -15.65 -48.82
CA GLY A 87 10.98 -14.88 -49.38
C GLY A 87 9.81 -14.71 -48.40
N LYS A 88 9.92 -15.23 -47.17
CA LYS A 88 8.88 -15.13 -46.14
C LYS A 88 9.01 -13.80 -45.40
N ARG A 89 7.87 -13.18 -45.08
CA ARG A 89 7.82 -12.03 -44.18
C ARG A 89 7.97 -12.50 -42.74
N SER A 90 8.97 -12.00 -42.02
CA SER A 90 9.12 -12.18 -40.59
C SER A 90 8.63 -10.92 -39.86
N VAL A 91 7.96 -11.12 -38.72
CA VAL A 91 7.56 -10.03 -37.84
C VAL A 91 8.81 -9.42 -37.21
N GLU A 92 8.91 -8.11 -37.28
CA GLU A 92 10.00 -7.34 -36.71
C GLU A 92 9.47 -6.54 -35.52
N TRP A 93 10.01 -6.84 -34.34
CA TRP A 93 9.52 -6.30 -33.06
C TRP A 93 10.20 -4.99 -32.66
N VAL A 94 11.36 -4.69 -33.26
CA VAL A 94 12.21 -3.56 -32.91
C VAL A 94 12.51 -2.78 -34.17
N MET A 95 12.39 -1.46 -34.11
CA MET A 95 12.64 -0.61 -35.28
C MET A 95 14.12 -0.29 -35.41
N TYR A 96 14.81 -0.95 -36.36
CA TYR A 96 16.24 -0.71 -36.58
C TYR A 96 16.49 0.51 -37.48
N GLY A 97 17.52 1.30 -37.14
CA GLY A 97 18.00 2.41 -37.95
C GLY A 97 17.37 3.78 -37.67
N ARG A 98 16.37 3.86 -36.78
CA ARG A 98 15.82 5.15 -36.30
C ARG A 98 15.76 5.12 -34.77
N LEU A 99 16.46 6.04 -34.12
CA LEU A 99 16.46 6.15 -32.66
C LEU A 99 15.22 6.87 -32.08
N HIS A 100 14.61 7.74 -32.89
CA HIS A 100 13.45 8.55 -32.51
C HIS A 100 12.11 7.87 -32.79
N ALA A 101 12.13 6.75 -33.51
CA ALA A 101 10.94 6.00 -33.88
C ALA A 101 11.02 4.60 -33.25
N HIS A 102 9.88 4.12 -32.79
CA HIS A 102 9.74 2.79 -32.19
C HIS A 102 8.38 2.24 -32.60
N TYR A 103 8.25 0.90 -32.61
CA TYR A 103 6.94 0.28 -32.82
C TYR A 103 6.10 0.37 -31.55
N LEU A 104 4.77 0.35 -31.70
CA LEU A 104 3.87 0.36 -30.55
C LEU A 104 4.13 -0.82 -29.60
N GLY A 105 4.40 -2.00 -30.17
CA GLY A 105 4.74 -3.20 -29.41
C GLY A 105 6.07 -3.07 -28.65
N GLU A 106 7.06 -2.39 -29.23
CA GLU A 106 8.35 -2.13 -28.60
C GLU A 106 8.18 -1.21 -27.39
N GLY A 107 7.46 -0.10 -27.57
CA GLY A 107 7.15 0.85 -26.49
C GLY A 107 6.36 0.21 -25.34
N ALA A 108 5.35 -0.60 -25.66
CA ALA A 108 4.58 -1.33 -24.66
C ALA A 108 5.46 -2.31 -23.87
N ALA A 109 6.33 -3.07 -24.54
CA ALA A 109 7.25 -4.00 -23.87
C ALA A 109 8.19 -3.25 -22.91
N VAL A 110 8.80 -2.15 -23.36
CA VAL A 110 9.68 -1.33 -22.51
C VAL A 110 8.93 -0.76 -21.31
N ALA A 111 7.71 -0.24 -21.50
CA ALA A 111 6.88 0.27 -20.42
C ALA A 111 6.59 -0.82 -19.37
N THR A 112 6.28 -2.05 -19.80
CA THR A 112 6.04 -3.16 -18.84
C THR A 112 7.29 -3.51 -18.04
N VAL A 113 8.45 -3.59 -18.68
CA VAL A 113 9.73 -3.90 -18.01
C VAL A 113 10.08 -2.82 -16.99
N LEU A 114 9.89 -1.55 -17.34
CA LEU A 114 10.16 -0.43 -16.42
C LEU A 114 9.20 -0.40 -15.24
N CYS A 115 7.90 -0.62 -15.47
CA CYS A 115 6.91 -0.66 -14.38
C CYS A 115 7.15 -1.86 -13.45
N VAL A 116 7.40 -3.05 -14.00
CA VAL A 116 7.67 -4.25 -13.19
C VAL A 116 8.99 -4.10 -12.44
N GLY A 117 10.04 -3.58 -13.09
CA GLY A 117 11.32 -3.31 -12.44
C GLY A 117 11.21 -2.28 -11.33
N GLY A 118 10.53 -1.16 -11.57
CA GLY A 118 10.31 -0.12 -10.58
C GLY A 118 9.47 -0.60 -9.38
N THR A 119 8.39 -1.35 -9.64
CA THR A 119 7.57 -1.92 -8.55
C THR A 119 8.32 -2.98 -7.76
N ALA A 120 9.19 -3.78 -8.39
CA ALA A 120 10.04 -4.75 -7.69
C ALA A 120 11.00 -4.05 -6.71
N LEU A 121 11.58 -2.91 -7.08
CA LEU A 121 12.44 -2.13 -6.18
C LEU A 121 11.68 -1.59 -4.97
N ILE A 122 10.46 -1.09 -5.17
CA ILE A 122 9.59 -0.62 -4.06
C ILE A 122 9.26 -1.78 -3.12
N CYS A 123 8.92 -2.96 -3.67
CA CYS A 123 8.65 -4.16 -2.88
C CYS A 123 9.88 -4.61 -2.09
N LEU A 124 11.07 -4.51 -2.68
CA LEU A 124 12.33 -4.87 -2.03
C LEU A 124 12.62 -3.96 -0.83
N GLU A 125 12.46 -2.64 -1.00
CA GLU A 125 12.61 -1.67 0.09
C GLU A 125 11.64 -1.97 1.24
N ARG A 126 10.37 -2.22 0.92
CA ARG A 126 9.35 -2.56 1.93
C ARG A 126 9.64 -3.88 2.64
N ALA A 127 10.15 -4.88 1.92
CA ALA A 127 10.58 -6.13 2.51
C ALA A 127 11.80 -5.96 3.43
N ALA A 128 12.72 -5.05 3.09
CA ALA A 128 13.86 -4.72 3.94
C ALA A 128 13.41 -4.03 5.24
N GLU A 129 12.51 -3.04 5.16
CA GLU A 129 11.93 -2.36 6.33
C GLU A 129 11.19 -3.32 7.26
N ALA A 130 10.39 -4.25 6.70
CA ALA A 130 9.65 -5.23 7.49
C ALA A 130 10.56 -6.21 8.25
N ASN A 131 11.75 -6.51 7.71
CA ASN A 131 12.72 -7.43 8.32
C ASN A 131 13.76 -6.73 9.21
N ALA A 132 13.89 -5.40 9.12
CA ALA A 132 14.78 -4.60 9.95
C ALA A 132 14.69 -4.87 11.47
N PRO A 133 13.50 -4.97 12.12
CA PRO A 133 13.43 -5.20 13.56
C PRO A 133 13.95 -6.58 13.99
N ARG A 134 13.85 -7.60 13.12
CA ARG A 134 14.39 -8.94 13.40
C ARG A 134 15.92 -8.97 13.32
N LEU A 135 16.49 -8.22 12.38
CA LEU A 135 17.94 -8.07 12.23
C LEU A 135 18.58 -7.36 13.42
N VAL A 136 17.95 -6.30 13.95
CA VAL A 136 18.42 -5.58 15.14
C VAL A 136 18.35 -6.44 16.41
N LEU A 137 17.32 -7.28 16.53
CA LEU A 137 17.18 -8.17 17.69
C LEU A 137 18.19 -9.33 17.64
N LEU A 138 18.46 -9.87 16.44
CA LEU A 138 19.51 -10.88 16.24
C LEU A 138 20.91 -10.32 16.48
N SER A 139 21.20 -9.09 16.02
CA SER A 139 22.50 -8.46 16.29
C SER A 139 22.69 -8.12 17.76
N ALA A 140 21.62 -7.76 18.47
CA ALA A 140 21.65 -7.55 19.92
C ALA A 140 21.77 -8.85 20.74
N MET A 141 21.42 -10.01 20.19
CA MET A 141 21.58 -11.32 20.85
C MET A 141 22.94 -11.97 20.58
N LEU A 142 23.63 -11.56 19.51
CA LEU A 142 24.96 -12.08 19.12
C LEU A 142 26.12 -11.21 19.65
N ALA A 143 25.83 -10.03 20.19
CA ALA A 143 26.80 -9.13 20.83
C ALA A 143 26.82 -9.34 22.36
#